data_AF-A0AAE1WIJ7-F1
#
_entry.id   AF-A0AAE1WIJ7-F1
#
_cell.length_a   1.000
_cell.length_b   1.000
_cell.length_c   1.000
_cell.angle_alpha   90.00
_cell.angle_beta   90.00
_cell.angle_gamma   90.00
#
_symmetry.space_group_name_H-M   'P 1'
#
loop_
_entity.id
_entity.type
_entity.pdbx_description
1 polymer ?
#
loop_
_entity_poly.entity_id
_entity_poly.type
_entity_poly.pdbx_seq_one_letter_code
_entity_poly.pdbx_strand_id
1 'polypeptide(L)'
;MTKDVVSFIGNKLGKFKEVELDSNGEAWGSSIRIRVTIDITKPLKQVLKIRTVLGDDHLVTFTYERLPNFCYLCGCLGHLSRQCELQLQEGFQDPGKTHLMLLSSELPHHHLIVVEME
;
A
#
# COMPACT_ATOMS: atom_id res chain seq x y z
N MET A 1 6.81 -6.21 -14.29
CA MET A 1 7.15 -6.99 -13.06
C MET A 1 6.73 -8.43 -13.29
N THR A 2 7.53 -9.42 -12.89
CA THR A 2 7.17 -10.85 -13.02
C THR A 2 6.31 -11.30 -11.84
N LYS A 3 5.58 -12.43 -12.00
CA LYS A 3 4.76 -13.02 -10.93
C LYS A 3 5.54 -13.31 -9.66
N ASP A 4 6.80 -13.76 -9.77
CA ASP A 4 7.65 -14.03 -8.61
C ASP A 4 7.99 -12.77 -7.81
N VAL A 5 8.27 -11.66 -8.51
CA VAL A 5 8.51 -10.36 -7.88
C VAL A 5 7.24 -9.86 -7.20
N VAL A 6 6.09 -9.99 -7.85
CA VAL A 6 4.78 -9.60 -7.29
C VAL A 6 4.45 -10.42 -6.04
N SER A 7 4.65 -11.75 -6.09
CA SER A 7 4.49 -12.64 -4.94
C SER A 7 5.42 -12.27 -3.80
N PHE A 8 6.70 -12.01 -4.09
CA PHE A 8 7.67 -11.56 -3.09
C PHE A 8 7.20 -10.27 -2.40
N ILE A 9 6.74 -9.28 -3.17
CA ILE A 9 6.24 -8.01 -2.65
C ILE A 9 4.96 -8.22 -1.82
N GLY A 10 4.00 -8.99 -2.34
CA GLY A 10 2.79 -9.35 -1.62
C GLY A 10 3.09 -10.02 -0.28
N ASN A 11 4.11 -10.88 -0.24
CA ASN A 11 4.57 -11.54 0.99
C ASN A 11 5.29 -10.61 1.99
N LYS A 12 5.81 -9.46 1.53
CA LYS A 12 6.31 -8.39 2.42
C LYS A 12 5.19 -7.53 3.00
N LEU A 13 4.01 -7.58 2.38
CA LEU A 13 2.82 -6.88 2.83
C LEU A 13 1.98 -7.73 3.78
N GLY A 14 1.73 -8.99 3.42
CA GLY A 14 0.90 -9.95 4.16
C GLY A 14 1.12 -11.37 3.62
N LYS A 15 0.13 -12.26 3.73
CA LYS A 15 0.15 -13.56 3.06
C LYS A 15 -0.40 -13.41 1.64
N PHE A 16 0.47 -13.47 0.63
CA PHE A 16 0.07 -13.40 -0.77
C PHE A 16 -0.85 -14.57 -1.15
N LYS A 17 -1.89 -14.26 -1.94
CA LYS A 17 -2.86 -15.24 -2.45
C LYS A 17 -2.78 -15.34 -3.96
N GLU A 18 -3.06 -14.22 -4.62
CA GLU A 18 -3.11 -14.18 -6.08
C GLU A 18 -2.79 -12.78 -6.61
N VAL A 19 -2.44 -12.75 -7.89
CA VAL A 19 -2.32 -11.55 -8.70
C VAL A 19 -3.44 -11.61 -9.73
N GLU A 20 -4.23 -10.54 -9.84
CA GLU A 20 -5.24 -10.46 -10.87
C GLU A 20 -4.57 -10.09 -12.20
N LEU A 21 -4.81 -10.92 -13.20
CA LEU A 21 -4.35 -10.73 -14.56
C LEU A 21 -5.58 -10.56 -15.45
N ASP A 22 -5.43 -9.82 -16.54
CA ASP A 22 -6.46 -9.72 -17.57
C ASP A 22 -6.59 -11.01 -18.39
N SER A 23 -7.47 -11.01 -19.40
CA SER A 23 -7.72 -12.16 -20.27
C SER A 23 -6.47 -12.62 -21.05
N ASN A 24 -5.46 -11.77 -21.18
CA ASN A 24 -4.21 -12.06 -21.87
C ASN A 24 -3.10 -12.52 -20.90
N GLY A 25 -3.40 -12.58 -19.61
CA GLY A 25 -2.41 -12.89 -18.58
C GLY A 25 -1.52 -11.70 -18.22
N GLU A 26 -1.90 -10.47 -18.59
CA GLU A 26 -1.16 -9.24 -18.31
C GLU A 26 -1.75 -8.50 -17.10
N ALA A 27 -0.94 -7.66 -16.46
CA ALA A 27 -1.43 -6.80 -15.39
C ALA A 27 -2.33 -5.70 -15.95
N TRP A 28 -3.27 -5.20 -15.13
CA TRP A 28 -4.20 -4.14 -15.52
C TRP A 28 -3.50 -2.78 -15.69
N GLY A 29 -3.08 -2.47 -16.93
CA GLY A 29 -2.48 -1.18 -17.29
C GLY A 29 -1.18 -0.91 -16.54
N SER A 30 -1.07 0.26 -15.90
CA SER A 30 0.12 0.67 -15.12
C SER A 30 0.13 0.18 -13.67
N SER A 31 -0.88 -0.61 -13.26
CA SER A 31 -1.04 -1.07 -11.88
C SER A 31 -1.13 -2.59 -11.78
N ILE A 32 -0.65 -3.15 -10.68
CA ILE A 32 -0.76 -4.59 -10.41
C ILE A 32 -1.75 -4.78 -9.28
N ARG A 33 -2.78 -5.60 -9.51
CA ARG A 33 -3.78 -5.95 -8.50
C ARG A 33 -3.41 -7.27 -7.84
N ILE A 34 -3.36 -7.29 -6.52
CA ILE A 34 -3.07 -8.50 -5.75
C ILE A 34 -4.08 -8.70 -4.63
N ARG A 35 -4.33 -9.96 -4.30
CA ARG A 35 -5.00 -10.35 -3.07
C ARG A 35 -3.99 -10.81 -2.03
N VAL A 36 -4.11 -10.24 -0.85
CA VAL A 36 -3.26 -10.57 0.30
C VAL A 36 -4.13 -10.66 1.56
N THR A 37 -3.82 -11.62 2.44
CA THR A 37 -4.35 -11.61 3.80
C THR A 37 -3.42 -10.78 4.68
N ILE A 38 -3.94 -9.76 5.35
CA ILE A 38 -3.16 -8.78 6.12
C ILE A 38 -3.69 -8.71 7.55
N ASP A 39 -2.81 -8.47 8.51
CA ASP A 39 -3.21 -8.20 9.90
C ASP A 39 -3.73 -6.76 10.03
N ILE A 40 -5.06 -6.63 10.01
CA ILE A 40 -5.77 -5.34 10.10
C ILE A 40 -5.71 -4.68 11.48
N THR A 41 -5.18 -5.37 12.49
CA THR A 41 -4.97 -4.76 13.83
C THR A 41 -3.77 -3.81 13.83
N LYS A 42 -2.97 -3.81 12.76
CA LYS A 42 -1.80 -2.96 12.55
C LYS A 42 -2.09 -1.90 11.49
N PRO A 43 -1.33 -0.78 11.51
CA PRO A 43 -1.36 0.18 10.42
C PRO A 43 -1.09 -0.47 9.05
N LEU A 44 -1.92 -0.15 8.06
CA LEU A 44 -1.75 -0.59 6.69
C LEU A 44 -0.52 0.10 6.08
N LYS A 45 0.38 -0.70 5.50
CA LYS A 45 1.63 -0.22 4.91
C LYS A 45 1.36 0.45 3.56
N GLN A 46 1.72 1.72 3.41
CA GLN A 46 1.48 2.47 2.17
C GLN A 46 2.67 2.43 1.20
N VAL A 47 3.90 2.30 1.71
CA VAL A 47 5.11 2.26 0.90
C VAL A 47 6.03 1.16 1.39
N LEU A 48 6.64 0.43 0.46
CA LEU A 48 7.70 -0.53 0.70
C LEU A 48 8.92 -0.15 -0.12
N LYS A 49 10.06 0.03 0.57
CA LYS A 49 11.36 0.18 -0.04
C LYS A 49 11.98 -1.20 -0.28
N ILE A 50 12.36 -1.48 -1.52
CA ILE A 50 12.97 -2.74 -1.95
C ILE A 50 14.35 -2.42 -2.51
N ARG A 51 15.35 -3.19 -2.09
CA ARG A 51 16.69 -3.10 -2.65
C ARG A 51 16.92 -4.24 -3.64
N THR A 52 17.39 -3.92 -4.84
CA THR A 52 17.76 -4.92 -5.85
C THR A 52 19.10 -5.55 -5.51
N VAL A 53 19.40 -6.68 -6.16
CA VAL A 53 20.72 -7.32 -6.08
C VAL A 53 21.85 -6.42 -6.61
N LEU A 54 21.52 -5.45 -7.46
CA LEU A 54 22.47 -4.46 -8.00
C LEU A 54 22.69 -3.28 -7.03
N GLY A 55 21.94 -3.20 -5.94
CA GLY A 55 22.04 -2.16 -4.92
C GLY A 55 21.06 -1.00 -5.10
N ASP A 56 20.26 -1.02 -6.16
CA ASP A 56 19.27 0.04 -6.43
C ASP A 56 18.10 -0.04 -5.46
N ASP A 57 17.65 1.12 -4.97
CA ASP A 57 16.49 1.23 -4.11
C ASP A 57 15.24 1.59 -4.96
N HIS A 58 14.20 0.78 -4.86
CA HIS A 58 12.90 1.04 -5.47
C HIS A 58 11.82 1.24 -4.42
N LEU A 59 10.89 2.14 -4.70
CA LEU A 59 9.71 2.38 -3.88
C LEU A 59 8.49 1.74 -4.55
N VAL A 60 7.81 0.88 -3.80
CA VAL A 60 6.52 0.31 -4.18
C VAL A 60 5.45 0.96 -3.33
N THR A 61 4.47 1.57 -3.98
CA THR A 61 3.33 2.20 -3.31
C THR A 61 2.15 1.23 -3.34
N PHE A 62 1.47 1.09 -2.20
CA PHE A 62 0.25 0.31 -2.08
C PHE A 62 -0.96 1.24 -1.97
N THR A 63 -1.98 0.95 -2.76
CA THR A 63 -3.33 1.49 -2.59
C THR A 63 -4.24 0.34 -2.25
N TYR A 64 -5.10 0.55 -1.25
CA TYR A 64 -6.05 -0.45 -0.81
C TYR A 64 -7.43 -0.08 -1.33
N GLU A 65 -8.15 -1.05 -1.88
CA GLU A 65 -9.54 -0.86 -2.24
C GLU A 65 -10.46 -1.24 -1.09
N ARG A 66 -11.63 -0.57 -1.01
CA ARG A 66 -12.73 -0.91 -0.09
C ARG A 66 -12.32 -0.96 1.39
N LEU A 67 -11.68 0.10 1.90
CA LEU A 67 -11.35 0.24 3.32
C LEU A 67 -12.46 0.98 4.11
N PRO A 68 -13.42 0.28 4.76
CA PRO A 68 -14.36 0.95 5.64
C PRO A 68 -13.65 1.45 6.91
N ASN A 69 -14.01 2.66 7.37
CA ASN A 69 -13.51 3.22 8.64
C ASN A 69 -11.97 3.24 8.76
N PHE A 70 -11.28 3.69 7.71
CA PHE A 70 -9.82 3.86 7.72
C PHE A 70 -9.41 5.23 8.27
N CYS A 71 -8.40 5.22 9.15
CA CYS A 71 -7.80 6.41 9.71
C CYS A 71 -6.56 6.81 8.92
N TYR A 72 -6.60 7.97 8.27
CA TYR A 72 -5.47 8.50 7.50
C TYR A 72 -4.34 9.06 8.36
N LEU A 73 -4.54 9.22 9.68
CA LEU A 73 -3.52 9.71 10.60
C LEU A 73 -2.62 8.58 11.10
N CYS A 74 -3.22 7.47 11.55
CA CYS A 74 -2.47 6.35 12.12
C CYS A 74 -2.35 5.14 11.18
N GLY A 75 -3.07 5.14 10.05
CA GLY A 75 -3.09 4.04 9.09
C GLY A 75 -3.88 2.80 9.55
N CYS A 76 -4.66 2.87 10.63
CA CYS A 76 -5.43 1.73 11.14
C CYS A 76 -6.88 1.72 10.63
N LEU A 77 -7.50 0.54 10.64
CA LEU A 77 -8.94 0.37 10.45
C LEU A 77 -9.68 0.46 11.79
N GLY A 78 -10.99 0.76 11.73
CA GLY A 78 -11.90 0.77 12.87
C GLY A 78 -12.32 2.15 13.37
N HIS A 79 -11.70 3.23 12.87
CA HIS A 79 -12.07 4.60 13.21
C HIS A 79 -11.70 5.58 12.09
N LEU A 80 -12.36 6.73 12.04
CA LEU A 80 -12.00 7.82 11.13
C LEU A 80 -10.93 8.72 11.74
N SER A 81 -10.19 9.47 10.92
CA SER A 81 -9.15 10.40 11.40
C SER A 81 -9.62 11.34 12.52
N ARG A 82 -10.87 11.82 12.46
CA ARG A 82 -11.50 12.69 13.47
C ARG A 82 -11.75 12.02 14.83
N GLN A 83 -11.55 10.71 14.93
CA GLN A 83 -11.74 9.88 16.11
C GLN A 83 -10.41 9.24 16.55
N CYS A 84 -9.29 9.66 15.95
CA CYS A 84 -7.99 9.05 16.20
C CYS A 84 -7.38 9.59 17.49
N GLU A 85 -6.97 8.69 18.38
CA GLU A 85 -6.32 9.04 19.65
C GLU A 85 -4.97 9.74 19.45
N LEU A 86 -4.32 9.59 18.29
CA LEU A 86 -3.12 10.37 17.97
C LEU A 86 -3.37 11.88 18.05
N GLN A 87 -4.58 12.34 17.77
CA GLN A 87 -4.94 13.76 17.88
C GLN A 87 -4.88 14.28 19.32
N LEU A 88 -4.89 13.40 20.31
CA LEU A 88 -4.85 13.73 21.73
C LEU A 88 -3.43 13.70 22.31
N GLN A 89 -2.43 13.25 21.54
CA GLN A 89 -1.05 13.18 22.00
C GLN A 89 -0.39 14.56 22.02
N GLU A 90 0.36 14.85 23.08
CA GLU A 90 1.12 16.11 23.18
C GLU A 90 2.14 16.22 22.03
N GLY A 91 2.13 17.36 21.34
CA GLY A 91 3.01 17.61 20.19
C GLY A 91 2.52 17.00 18.87
N PHE A 92 1.31 16.45 18.80
CA PHE A 92 0.72 16.00 17.53
C PHE A 92 0.61 17.17 16.53
N GLN A 93 1.30 17.03 15.41
CA GLN A 93 1.12 17.88 14.22
C GLN A 93 0.37 17.05 13.19
N ASP A 94 -0.77 17.58 12.71
CA ASP A 94 -1.47 16.96 11.59
C ASP A 94 -0.52 16.94 10.38
N PRO A 95 -0.11 15.75 9.88
CA PRO A 95 0.76 15.66 8.73
C PRO A 95 0.12 16.19 7.43
N GLY A 96 -1.14 16.64 7.47
CA GLY A 96 -1.89 17.11 6.33
C GLY A 96 -2.30 15.96 5.41
N LYS A 97 -2.79 16.29 4.20
CA LYS A 97 -3.17 15.33 3.14
C LYS A 97 -1.95 14.56 2.58
N THR A 98 -1.20 13.86 3.42
CA THR A 98 -0.08 12.98 3.04
C THR A 98 -0.51 11.91 2.04
N HIS A 99 -1.79 11.52 2.07
CA HIS A 99 -2.35 10.56 1.12
C HIS A 99 -2.45 11.09 -0.33
N LEU A 100 -2.47 12.41 -0.57
CA LEU A 100 -2.52 12.95 -1.94
C LEU A 100 -1.14 13.28 -2.53
N MET A 101 -0.09 13.47 -1.72
CA MET A 101 1.24 13.77 -2.25
C MET A 101 1.91 12.57 -2.93
N LEU A 102 1.55 11.33 -2.55
CA LEU A 102 2.07 10.11 -3.19
C LEU A 102 1.42 9.80 -4.56
N LEU A 103 0.38 10.54 -4.96
CA LEU A 103 -0.27 10.44 -6.27
C LEU A 103 0.33 11.42 -7.30
N SER A 104 1.34 12.20 -6.91
CA SER A 104 2.05 13.11 -7.82
C SER A 104 2.95 12.28 -8.74
N SER A 105 2.58 12.23 -10.01
CA SER A 105 3.18 11.48 -11.12
C SER A 105 4.63 11.86 -11.51
N GLU A 106 5.43 12.37 -10.58
CA GLU A 106 6.75 12.98 -10.86
C GLU A 106 7.93 12.30 -10.14
N LEU A 107 7.78 11.06 -9.69
CA LEU A 107 8.91 10.27 -9.16
C LEU A 107 9.25 9.12 -10.11
N PRO A 108 10.43 9.13 -10.77
CA PRO A 108 10.86 8.01 -11.58
C PRO A 108 11.02 6.78 -10.67
N HIS A 109 10.47 5.64 -11.10
CA HIS A 109 10.55 4.33 -10.44
C HIS A 109 9.52 3.99 -9.32
N HIS A 110 8.32 4.59 -9.32
CA HIS A 110 7.22 4.09 -8.47
C HIS A 110 6.37 3.03 -9.17
N HIS A 111 6.19 1.89 -8.51
CA HIS A 111 5.19 0.89 -8.90
C HIS A 111 3.97 1.00 -8.00
N LEU A 112 2.78 1.09 -8.59
CA LEU A 112 1.51 1.07 -7.88
C LEU A 112 0.97 -0.36 -7.81
N ILE A 113 0.77 -0.86 -6.60
CA ILE A 113 0.07 -2.11 -6.34
C ILE A 113 -1.26 -1.79 -5.68
N VAL A 114 -2.33 -2.28 -6.30
CA VAL A 114 -3.66 -2.22 -5.76
C VAL A 114 -3.92 -3.50 -4.97
N VAL A 115 -4.35 -3.34 -3.73
CA VAL A 115 -4.51 -4.43 -2.77
C VAL A 115 -5.99 -4.63 -2.50
N GLU A 116 -6.46 -5.82 -2.81
CA GLU A 116 -7.74 -6.33 -2.32
C GLU A 116 -7.51 -7.15 -1.05
N MET A 117 -8.32 -6.89 -0.03
CA MET A 117 -8.26 -7.58 1.25
C MET A 117 -9.28 -8.72 1.28
N GLU A 118 -8.83 -9.91 1.71
CA GLU A 118 -9.67 -11.07 2.05
C GLU A 118 -9.66 -11.33 3.56
#